data_AF-A0A0F7SC45-F1
#
_entry.id   AF-A0A0F7SC45-F1
#
_cell.length_a   1.000
_cell.length_b   1.000
_cell.length_c   1.000
_cell.angle_alpha   90.00
_cell.angle_beta   90.00
_cell.angle_gamma   90.00
#
_symmetry.space_group_name_H-M   'P 1'
#
loop_
_entity.id
_entity.type
_entity.pdbx_description
1 polymer ?
#
loop_
_entity_poly.entity_id
_entity_poly.type
_entity_poly.pdbx_seq_one_letter_code
_entity_poly.pdbx_strand_id
1 'polypeptide(L)'
;MDPTNLFDTQFVVSQIDPDGKKFDRVSRIIASSPSLEMSLSIDIATDVWPVTEGQQLTFQLASTLKKETAATKIDGVDGETQDAAAQAAERDAWRLDQPGNGGIADDFDYVMYGKIYRYDEKVNDEVTVYGSFGGLMMALTGNFRHMSNITIGSNSGAGTPASNGGVCQPIDTDQN
;
A
#
# COMPACT_ATOMS: atom_id res chain seq x y z
N MET A 1 0.79 10.15 13.85
CA MET A 1 0.18 9.77 12.56
C MET A 1 1.22 10.01 11.50
N ASP A 2 1.70 8.95 10.86
CA ASP A 2 2.59 9.06 9.71
C ASP A 2 1.81 9.75 8.58
N PRO A 3 2.28 10.90 8.04
CA PRO A 3 1.56 11.63 6.99
C PRO A 3 1.40 10.82 5.70
N THR A 4 2.17 9.74 5.55
CA THR A 4 2.15 8.87 4.37
C THR A 4 1.12 7.75 4.48
N ASN A 5 0.60 7.46 5.68
CA ASN A 5 -0.42 6.44 5.90
C ASN A 5 -1.81 6.97 5.50
N LEU A 6 -2.41 6.35 4.48
CA LEU A 6 -3.73 6.69 3.99
C LEU A 6 -4.83 5.85 4.66
N PHE A 7 -4.52 4.60 5.00
CA PHE A 7 -5.45 3.66 5.60
C PHE A 7 -4.69 2.48 6.21
N ASP A 8 -5.09 2.04 7.39
CA ASP A 8 -4.61 0.80 8.00
C ASP A 8 -5.72 0.09 8.77
N THR A 9 -5.78 -1.24 8.65
CA THR A 9 -6.67 -2.08 9.49
C THR A 9 -6.25 -3.54 9.44
N GLN A 10 -6.77 -4.33 10.37
CA GLN A 10 -6.68 -5.79 10.34
C GLN A 10 -7.83 -6.42 9.56
N PHE A 11 -7.51 -7.43 8.77
CA PHE A 11 -8.43 -8.30 8.06
C PHE A 11 -8.18 -9.76 8.44
N VAL A 12 -9.20 -10.59 8.24
CA VAL A 12 -9.10 -12.06 8.34
C VAL A 12 -9.44 -12.64 6.97
N VAL A 13 -8.58 -13.51 6.46
CA VAL A 13 -8.83 -14.22 5.19
C VAL A 13 -10.04 -15.12 5.36
N SER A 14 -11.07 -14.89 4.56
CA SER A 14 -12.27 -15.72 4.56
C SER A 14 -12.26 -16.76 3.45
N GLN A 15 -11.72 -16.42 2.26
CA GLN A 15 -11.68 -17.32 1.12
C GLN A 15 -10.45 -17.06 0.25
N ILE A 16 -9.95 -18.11 -0.40
CA ILE A 16 -8.92 -18.02 -1.44
C ILE A 16 -9.47 -18.59 -2.75
N ASP A 17 -9.37 -17.82 -3.84
CA ASP A 17 -9.83 -18.19 -5.18
C ASP A 17 -11.29 -18.69 -5.22
N PRO A 18 -12.30 -17.86 -4.84
CA PRO A 18 -13.70 -18.29 -4.77
C PRO A 18 -14.27 -18.73 -6.13
N ASP A 19 -13.72 -18.21 -7.23
CA ASP A 19 -14.07 -18.60 -8.60
C ASP A 19 -13.25 -19.79 -9.12
N GLY A 20 -12.51 -20.47 -8.24
CA GLY A 20 -11.51 -21.48 -8.58
C GLY A 20 -10.15 -20.87 -8.94
N LYS A 21 -9.09 -21.67 -8.74
CA LYS A 21 -7.71 -21.26 -9.02
C LYS A 21 -7.50 -21.08 -10.52
N LYS A 22 -7.26 -19.83 -10.94
CA LYS A 22 -7.05 -19.46 -12.35
C LYS A 22 -5.58 -19.34 -12.73
N PHE A 23 -4.71 -19.07 -11.75
CA PHE A 23 -3.28 -18.86 -11.96
C PHE A 23 -2.47 -19.68 -10.95
N ASP A 24 -1.31 -20.17 -11.35
CA ASP A 24 -0.50 -21.03 -10.49
C ASP A 24 0.15 -20.28 -9.32
N ARG A 25 0.59 -19.05 -9.60
CA ARG A 25 1.42 -18.20 -8.72
C ARG A 25 0.68 -17.01 -8.14
N VAL A 26 -0.57 -16.80 -8.55
CA VAL A 26 -1.39 -15.67 -8.10
C VAL A 26 -2.71 -16.22 -7.62
N SER A 27 -3.14 -15.80 -6.45
CA SER A 27 -4.47 -16.10 -5.94
C SER A 27 -5.20 -14.83 -5.55
N ARG A 28 -6.51 -14.85 -5.73
CA ARG A 28 -7.42 -13.82 -5.24
C ARG A 28 -7.84 -14.15 -3.82
N ILE A 29 -7.42 -13.32 -2.88
CA ILE A 29 -7.84 -13.40 -1.48
C ILE A 29 -9.09 -12.57 -1.28
N ILE A 30 -10.08 -13.14 -0.59
CA ILE A 30 -11.19 -12.41 0.00
C ILE A 30 -10.97 -12.37 1.51
N ALA A 31 -11.03 -11.18 2.09
CA ALA A 31 -10.83 -10.95 3.51
C ALA A 31 -11.83 -9.93 4.05
N SER A 32 -12.17 -10.02 5.32
CA SER A 32 -13.05 -9.07 6.00
C SER A 32 -12.39 -8.50 7.26
N SER A 33 -12.64 -7.23 7.54
CA SER A 33 -12.17 -6.54 8.74
C SER A 33 -13.27 -6.58 9.79
N PRO A 34 -13.13 -7.33 10.89
CA PRO A 34 -14.15 -7.40 11.93
C PRO A 34 -14.33 -6.08 12.67
N SER A 35 -13.28 -5.25 12.74
CA SER A 35 -13.27 -3.99 13.48
C SER A 35 -13.96 -2.86 12.73
N LEU A 36 -13.82 -2.80 11.41
CA LEU A 36 -14.33 -1.71 10.57
C LEU A 36 -15.48 -2.13 9.64
N GLU A 37 -15.94 -3.38 9.71
CA GLU A 37 -16.95 -3.95 8.83
C GLU A 37 -16.63 -3.76 7.33
N MET A 38 -15.34 -3.89 6.98
CA MET A 38 -14.86 -3.71 5.60
C MET A 38 -14.59 -5.05 4.92
N SER A 39 -14.62 -5.05 3.60
CA SER A 39 -14.25 -6.21 2.77
C SER A 39 -13.11 -5.85 1.81
N LEU A 40 -12.18 -6.78 1.66
CA LEU A 40 -11.02 -6.68 0.80
C LEU A 40 -11.01 -7.87 -0.16
N SER A 41 -10.92 -7.59 -1.46
CA SER A 41 -10.57 -8.56 -2.49
C SER A 41 -9.25 -8.13 -3.10
N ILE A 42 -8.22 -8.98 -3.04
CA ILE A 42 -6.89 -8.62 -3.55
C ILE A 42 -6.19 -9.81 -4.20
N ASP A 43 -5.59 -9.58 -5.36
CA ASP A 43 -4.72 -10.54 -6.02
C ASP A 43 -3.30 -10.43 -5.44
N ILE A 44 -2.71 -11.55 -5.00
CA ILE A 44 -1.35 -11.59 -4.46
C ILE A 44 -0.50 -12.66 -5.13
N ALA A 45 0.82 -12.47 -5.14
CA ALA A 45 1.77 -13.48 -5.60
C ALA A 45 2.00 -14.55 -4.51
N THR A 46 1.24 -15.65 -4.58
CA THR A 46 1.25 -16.74 -3.59
C THR A 46 2.51 -17.60 -3.64
N ASP A 47 3.31 -17.51 -4.71
CA ASP A 47 4.62 -18.14 -4.79
C ASP A 47 5.68 -17.41 -3.94
N VAL A 48 5.49 -16.12 -3.70
CA VAL A 48 6.37 -15.29 -2.86
C VAL A 48 5.85 -15.23 -1.42
N TRP A 49 4.55 -15.01 -1.24
CA TRP A 49 3.92 -14.89 0.08
C TRP A 49 2.73 -15.84 0.19
N PRO A 50 2.93 -17.05 0.77
CA PRO A 50 1.86 -18.01 0.97
C PRO A 50 0.83 -17.51 1.98
N VAL A 51 -0.46 -17.69 1.67
CA VAL A 51 -1.57 -17.29 2.53
C VAL A 51 -2.54 -18.46 2.73
N THR A 52 -3.14 -18.52 3.92
CA THR A 52 -4.12 -19.54 4.29
C THR A 52 -5.46 -18.93 4.73
N GLU A 53 -6.56 -19.66 4.56
CA GLU A 53 -7.86 -19.24 5.09
C GLU A 53 -7.83 -19.18 6.63
N GLY A 54 -8.46 -18.16 7.21
CA GLY A 54 -8.42 -17.87 8.64
C GLY A 54 -7.19 -17.08 9.10
N GLN A 55 -6.20 -16.86 8.23
CA GLN A 55 -5.03 -16.04 8.55
C GLN A 55 -5.45 -14.59 8.82
N GLN A 56 -4.92 -14.04 9.92
CA GLN A 56 -5.05 -12.62 10.23
C GLN A 56 -3.97 -11.85 9.49
N LEU A 57 -4.35 -10.70 8.95
CA LEU A 57 -3.47 -9.92 8.12
C LEU A 57 -3.75 -8.43 8.39
N THR A 58 -2.77 -7.62 8.82
CA THR A 58 -2.95 -6.16 8.91
C THR A 58 -2.52 -5.51 7.62
N PHE A 59 -3.43 -4.81 6.97
CA PHE A 59 -3.27 -4.17 5.68
C PHE A 59 -3.06 -2.68 5.92
N GLN A 60 -1.98 -2.13 5.36
CA GLN A 60 -1.79 -0.67 5.27
C GLN A 60 -1.69 -0.23 3.81
N LEU A 61 -2.40 0.85 3.48
CA LEU A 61 -2.27 1.62 2.25
C LEU A 61 -1.50 2.92 2.54
N ALA A 62 -0.34 3.09 1.91
CA ALA A 62 0.47 4.30 2.03
C ALA A 62 0.63 5.02 0.68
N SER A 63 0.77 6.35 0.73
CA SER A 63 1.10 7.16 -0.44
C SER A 63 2.54 6.92 -0.89
N THR A 64 3.50 6.86 0.04
CA THR A 64 4.92 6.63 -0.28
C THR A 64 5.53 5.60 0.66
N LEU A 65 6.53 4.86 0.16
CA LEU A 65 7.33 3.94 0.98
C LEU A 65 8.44 4.66 1.77
N LYS A 66 8.75 5.91 1.42
CA LYS A 66 9.75 6.71 2.12
C LYS A 66 9.17 7.15 3.46
N LYS A 67 9.79 6.72 4.57
CA LYS A 67 9.55 7.35 5.87
C LYS A 67 9.98 8.81 5.73
N GLU A 68 9.06 9.75 5.94
CA GLU A 68 9.43 11.15 6.06
C GLU A 68 10.14 11.32 7.41
N THR A 69 11.40 10.91 7.48
CA THR A 69 12.26 11.30 8.58
C THR A 69 12.41 12.82 8.52
N ALA A 70 12.27 13.48 9.67
CA ALA A 70 12.46 14.92 9.83
C ALA A 70 13.81 15.48 9.30
N ALA A 71 14.69 14.62 8.78
CA ALA A 71 15.91 14.96 8.06
C ALA A 71 15.67 15.69 6.72
N THR A 72 14.46 15.69 6.16
CA THR A 72 14.13 16.53 4.97
C THR A 72 13.79 17.98 5.34
N LYS A 73 13.89 18.36 6.63
CA LYS A 73 14.04 19.77 7.02
C LYS A 73 15.51 20.07 7.29
N ILE A 74 16.32 20.09 6.25
CA ILE A 74 17.60 20.83 6.32
C ILE A 74 17.23 22.30 6.12
N ASP A 75 16.93 22.98 7.22
CA ASP A 75 16.93 24.44 7.26
C ASP A 75 18.35 24.92 6.92
N GLY A 76 18.50 25.44 5.71
CA GLY A 76 19.58 26.33 5.27
C GLY A 76 20.98 25.75 5.19
N VAL A 77 21.43 25.41 3.98
CA VAL A 77 22.80 25.75 3.54
C VAL A 77 22.78 26.25 2.10
N ASP A 78 23.48 27.34 1.92
CA ASP A 78 23.49 28.27 0.80
C ASP A 78 23.93 27.61 -0.53
N GLY A 79 23.04 27.71 -1.51
CA GLY A 79 23.35 27.90 -2.94
C GLY A 79 24.50 27.11 -3.55
N GLU A 80 24.25 25.86 -3.96
CA GLU A 80 24.85 25.26 -5.17
C GLU A 80 23.99 24.08 -5.67
N THR A 81 23.30 24.30 -6.80
CA THR A 81 22.54 23.35 -7.64
C THR A 81 21.57 22.37 -6.93
N GLN A 82 20.45 22.92 -6.45
CA GLN A 82 19.27 22.17 -5.97
C GLN A 82 18.76 21.10 -6.96
N ASP A 83 18.98 21.29 -8.26
CA ASP A 83 18.48 20.40 -9.30
C ASP A 83 19.20 19.03 -9.36
N ALA A 84 20.49 18.99 -8.99
CA ALA A 84 21.29 17.76 -9.06
C ALA A 84 21.04 16.83 -7.85
N ALA A 85 20.85 17.41 -6.66
CA ALA A 85 20.54 16.65 -5.44
C ALA A 85 19.11 16.08 -5.46
N ALA A 86 18.14 16.83 -5.99
CA ALA A 86 16.78 16.35 -6.18
C ALA A 86 16.71 15.22 -7.22
N GLN A 87 17.44 15.35 -8.34
CA GLN A 87 17.54 14.28 -9.36
C GLN A 87 18.30 13.05 -8.87
N ALA A 88 19.32 13.21 -8.01
CA ALA A 88 19.99 12.08 -7.37
C ALA A 88 19.07 11.35 -6.38
N ALA A 89 18.31 12.08 -5.56
CA ALA A 89 17.34 11.51 -4.63
C ALA A 89 16.14 10.82 -5.31
N GLU A 90 15.81 11.20 -6.56
CA GLU A 90 14.82 10.52 -7.41
C GLU A 90 15.41 9.24 -8.02
N ARG A 91 16.66 9.28 -8.51
CA ARG A 91 17.36 8.11 -9.07
C ARG A 91 17.73 7.06 -8.01
N ASP A 92 17.94 7.47 -6.76
CA ASP A 92 18.28 6.61 -5.63
C ASP A 92 17.04 6.15 -4.84
N ALA A 93 15.82 6.57 -5.21
CA ALA A 93 14.59 6.23 -4.49
C ALA A 93 14.24 4.73 -4.48
N TRP A 94 14.78 3.94 -5.41
CA TRP A 94 14.62 2.48 -5.47
C TRP A 94 15.78 1.71 -4.81
N ARG A 95 16.82 2.41 -4.34
CA ARG A 95 17.99 1.80 -3.70
C ARG A 95 17.70 1.58 -2.21
N LEU A 96 17.25 0.37 -1.89
CA LEU A 96 17.03 -0.09 -0.52
C LEU A 96 18.35 -0.35 0.25
N ASP A 97 19.50 -0.33 -0.43
CA ASP A 97 20.81 -0.73 0.11
C ASP A 97 21.55 0.38 0.90
N GLN A 98 20.96 1.57 1.04
CA GLN A 98 21.54 2.65 1.83
C GLN A 98 21.16 2.53 3.32
N PRO A 99 22.14 2.41 4.24
CA PRO A 99 21.86 2.45 5.68
C PRO A 99 21.25 3.81 6.06
N GLY A 100 20.05 3.79 6.63
CA GLY A 100 19.25 4.98 6.96
C GLY A 100 18.15 5.33 5.95
N ASN A 101 18.06 4.61 4.83
CA ASN A 101 16.96 4.72 3.84
C ASN A 101 15.84 3.70 4.08
N GLY A 102 15.80 3.09 5.27
CA GLY A 102 14.80 2.10 5.66
C GLY A 102 13.41 2.72 5.70
N GLY A 103 12.60 2.38 4.70
CA GLY A 103 11.25 2.92 4.53
C GLY A 103 10.24 2.27 5.47
N ILE A 104 8.95 2.51 5.21
CA ILE A 104 7.89 1.70 5.85
C ILE A 104 7.94 0.25 5.38
N ALA A 105 8.53 -0.01 4.21
CA ALA A 105 8.65 -1.35 3.64
C ALA A 105 9.38 -2.35 4.55
N ASP A 106 10.29 -1.89 5.42
CA ASP A 106 11.04 -2.76 6.32
C ASP A 106 10.17 -3.34 7.46
N ASP A 107 9.01 -2.73 7.72
CA ASP A 107 8.10 -3.14 8.79
C ASP A 107 7.09 -4.20 8.31
N PHE A 108 7.14 -4.60 7.03
CA PHE A 108 6.13 -5.42 6.37
C PHE A 108 6.69 -6.59 5.57
N ASP A 109 6.00 -7.75 5.60
CA ASP A 109 6.47 -8.99 4.96
C ASP A 109 6.24 -9.05 3.45
N TYR A 110 5.22 -8.35 2.98
CA TYR A 110 4.83 -8.30 1.58
C TYR A 110 4.49 -6.87 1.22
N VAL A 111 5.09 -6.37 0.14
CA VAL A 111 4.89 -5.01 -0.35
C VAL A 111 4.57 -5.05 -1.83
N MET A 112 3.49 -4.39 -2.21
CA MET A 112 3.11 -4.15 -3.60
C MET A 112 3.22 -2.66 -3.93
N TYR A 113 3.58 -2.33 -5.17
CA TYR A 113 3.55 -0.96 -5.66
C TYR A 113 2.54 -0.82 -6.80
N GLY A 114 1.68 0.18 -6.71
CA GLY A 114 0.58 0.31 -7.65
C GLY A 114 -0.05 1.69 -7.68
N LYS A 115 -1.28 1.73 -8.20
CA LYS A 115 -2.10 2.93 -8.27
C LYS A 115 -3.55 2.63 -7.93
N ILE A 116 -4.18 3.53 -7.20
CA ILE A 116 -5.63 3.61 -7.09
C ILE A 116 -6.18 4.28 -8.34
N TYR A 117 -7.03 3.60 -9.10
CA TYR A 117 -7.51 4.07 -10.41
C TYR A 117 -9.00 4.41 -10.43
N ARG A 118 -9.77 3.92 -9.46
CA ARG A 118 -11.21 4.20 -9.37
C ARG A 118 -11.64 4.28 -7.91
N TYR A 119 -12.49 5.25 -7.62
CA TYR A 119 -13.16 5.45 -6.35
C TYR A 119 -14.66 5.52 -6.67
N ASP A 120 -15.46 4.67 -6.06
CA ASP A 120 -16.88 4.52 -6.37
C ASP A 120 -17.72 4.75 -5.12
N GLU A 121 -18.47 5.86 -5.09
CA GLU A 121 -19.34 6.24 -3.99
C GLU A 121 -20.75 5.71 -4.22
N LYS A 122 -21.27 4.92 -3.27
CA LYS A 122 -22.65 4.41 -3.30
C LYS A 122 -23.55 5.21 -2.35
N VAL A 123 -24.86 4.98 -2.49
CA VAL A 123 -25.94 5.76 -1.84
C VAL A 123 -25.99 5.63 -0.30
N ASN A 124 -25.26 4.68 0.31
CA ASN A 124 -25.34 4.35 1.74
C ASN A 124 -24.05 4.65 2.53
N ASP A 125 -23.30 5.69 2.19
CA ASP A 125 -21.96 5.96 2.74
C ASP A 125 -20.98 4.79 2.55
N GLU A 126 -21.30 3.85 1.67
CA GLU A 126 -20.44 2.75 1.26
C GLU A 126 -19.63 3.19 0.05
N VAL A 127 -18.33 2.97 0.11
CA VAL A 127 -17.40 3.25 -0.98
C VAL A 127 -16.68 1.97 -1.37
N THR A 128 -16.39 1.84 -2.66
CA THR A 128 -15.43 0.86 -3.16
C THR A 128 -14.24 1.56 -3.82
N VAL A 129 -13.05 1.31 -3.29
CA VAL A 129 -11.77 1.75 -3.83
C VAL A 129 -11.16 0.63 -4.66
N TYR A 130 -10.76 0.93 -5.90
CA TYR A 130 -10.09 -0.03 -6.78
C TYR A 130 -8.63 0.36 -7.03
N GLY A 131 -7.74 -0.62 -6.80
CA GLY A 131 -6.30 -0.50 -7.01
C GLY A 131 -5.77 -1.50 -8.02
N SER A 132 -4.65 -1.16 -8.66
CA SER A 132 -3.90 -2.05 -9.54
C SER A 132 -2.41 -2.00 -9.24
N PHE A 133 -1.81 -3.17 -9.01
CA PHE A 133 -0.40 -3.36 -8.69
C PHE A 133 0.25 -4.21 -9.79
N GLY A 134 0.65 -3.58 -10.89
CA GLY A 134 1.28 -4.29 -12.02
C GLY A 134 0.40 -5.34 -12.71
N GLY A 135 -0.93 -5.21 -12.60
CA GLY A 135 -1.89 -6.19 -13.13
C GLY A 135 -2.58 -7.02 -12.04
N LEU A 136 -2.08 -7.01 -10.81
CA LEU A 136 -2.78 -7.55 -9.65
C LEU A 136 -3.88 -6.57 -9.21
N MET A 137 -5.13 -7.04 -9.12
CA MET A 137 -6.28 -6.18 -8.83
C MET A 137 -6.58 -6.14 -7.33
N MET A 138 -7.10 -5.01 -6.88
CA MET A 138 -7.62 -4.83 -5.53
C MET A 138 -8.98 -4.12 -5.58
N ALA A 139 -9.90 -4.56 -4.72
CA ALA A 139 -11.11 -3.85 -4.37
C ALA A 139 -11.26 -3.83 -2.85
N LEU A 140 -11.29 -2.63 -2.27
CA LEU A 140 -11.53 -2.39 -0.85
C LEU A 140 -12.90 -1.71 -0.71
N THR A 141 -13.83 -2.34 -0.01
CA THR A 141 -15.18 -1.81 0.21
C THR A 141 -15.45 -1.61 1.69
N GLY A 142 -16.06 -0.48 2.04
CA GLY A 142 -16.44 -0.17 3.41
C GLY A 142 -17.06 1.22 3.56
N ASN A 143 -17.10 1.74 4.79
CA ASN A 143 -17.65 3.06 5.05
C ASN A 143 -16.72 4.21 4.60
N PHE A 144 -17.29 5.25 3.98
CA PHE A 144 -16.61 6.46 3.52
C PHE A 144 -15.70 7.10 4.59
N ARG A 145 -16.12 7.08 5.86
CA ARG A 145 -15.39 7.71 6.98
C ARG A 145 -13.98 7.13 7.19
N HIS A 146 -13.78 5.87 6.83
CA HIS A 146 -12.47 5.22 6.96
C HIS A 146 -11.61 5.36 5.70
N MET A 147 -12.19 5.83 4.58
CA MET A 147 -11.52 5.92 3.27
C MET A 147 -11.41 7.36 2.76
N SER A 148 -11.67 8.37 3.60
CA SER A 148 -11.66 9.78 3.20
C SER A 148 -10.29 10.28 2.74
N ASN A 149 -9.22 9.65 3.20
CA ASN A 149 -7.84 10.04 2.86
C ASN A 149 -7.34 9.39 1.57
N ILE A 150 -8.08 8.42 1.01
CA ILE A 150 -7.67 7.71 -0.20
C ILE A 150 -8.07 8.53 -1.42
N THR A 151 -7.09 8.89 -2.25
CA THR A 151 -7.30 9.65 -3.48
C THR A 151 -6.92 8.83 -4.72
N ILE A 152 -7.61 9.08 -5.84
CA ILE A 152 -7.28 8.46 -7.12
C ILE A 152 -5.92 8.99 -7.58
N GLY A 153 -4.99 8.08 -7.88
CA GLY A 153 -3.68 8.43 -8.43
C GLY A 153 -3.84 9.06 -9.82
N SER A 154 -3.60 10.37 -9.90
CA SER A 154 -3.51 11.07 -11.18
C SER A 154 -2.13 10.85 -11.79
N ASN A 155 -2.07 10.40 -13.04
CA ASN A 155 -0.84 10.49 -13.84
C ASN A 155 -0.66 11.95 -14.28
N SER A 156 -0.25 12.85 -13.39
CA SER A 156 0.23 14.17 -13.79
C SER A 156 1.61 14.00 -14.42
N GLY A 157 1.72 14.37 -15.70
CA GLY A 157 2.94 14.22 -16.48
C GLY A 157 4.15 14.94 -15.88
N ALA A 158 5.32 14.38 -16.19
CA ALA A 158 6.67 14.88 -15.93
C ALA A 158 7.07 15.08 -14.46
N GLY A 159 7.78 14.07 -13.91
CA GLY A 159 8.76 14.29 -12.83
C GLY A 159 8.31 14.01 -11.41
N THR A 160 7.18 13.34 -11.18
CA THR A 160 6.84 12.84 -9.85
C THR A 160 6.14 11.50 -10.00
N PRO A 161 6.75 10.37 -9.56
CA PRO A 161 6.05 9.10 -9.59
C PRO A 161 4.85 9.21 -8.66
N ALA A 162 3.65 9.18 -9.27
CA ALA A 162 2.39 9.02 -8.56
C ALA A 162 2.46 7.70 -7.79
N SER A 163 2.94 7.79 -6.56
CA SER A 163 3.00 6.70 -5.61
C SER A 163 1.72 6.80 -4.81
N ASN A 164 0.84 5.83 -5.02
CA ASN A 164 -0.30 5.59 -4.16
C ASN A 164 -0.49 4.08 -4.13
N GLY A 165 0.03 3.46 -3.08
CA GLY A 165 -0.32 2.11 -2.68
C GLY A 165 0.89 1.21 -2.46
N GLY A 166 1.36 1.20 -1.22
CA GLY A 166 1.86 -0.02 -0.57
C GLY A 166 0.69 -0.86 -0.06
N VAL A 167 0.78 -2.18 -0.09
CA VAL A 167 -0.04 -3.09 0.72
C VAL A 167 0.93 -3.83 1.60
N CYS A 168 0.68 -3.88 2.90
CA CYS A 168 1.74 -4.02 3.89
C CYS A 168 1.20 -4.81 5.10
N GLN A 169 1.80 -5.99 5.42
CA GLN A 169 1.48 -6.93 6.52
C GLN A 169 2.53 -6.95 7.64
N PRO A 170 2.22 -6.57 8.89
CA PRO A 170 3.25 -6.40 9.92
C PRO A 170 3.65 -7.75 10.50
N ILE A 171 4.88 -7.76 11.00
CA ILE A 171 5.51 -8.89 11.69
C ILE A 171 4.65 -9.30 12.89
N ASP A 172 4.09 -10.51 12.85
CA ASP A 172 3.50 -11.18 14.01
C ASP A 172 4.57 -11.29 15.10
N THR A 173 4.53 -10.38 16.09
CA THR A 173 5.44 -10.40 17.23
C THR A 173 4.86 -11.21 18.39
N ASP A 174 4.19 -12.32 18.10
CA ASP A 174 3.66 -13.26 19.12
C ASP A 174 4.06 -14.70 18.78
N GLN A 175 5.35 -14.99 18.92
CA GLN A 175 5.88 -16.32 19.21
C GLN A 175 6.86 -16.21 20.39
N ASN A 176 6.34 -16.17 21.62
CA ASN A 176 7.01 -16.73 22.80
C ASN A 176 6.01 -17.24 23.84
#